data_AF-A0A4Y2SDC9-F1
#
_entry.id   AF-A0A4Y2SDC9-F1
#
_cell.length_a   1.000
_cell.length_b   1.000
_cell.length_c   1.000
_cell.angle_alpha   90.00
_cell.angle_beta   90.00
_cell.angle_gamma   90.00
#
_symmetry.space_group_name_H-M   'P 1'
#
loop_
_entity.id
_entity.type
_entity.pdbx_description
1 polymer ?
#
loop_
_entity_poly.entity_id
_entity_poly.type
_entity_poly.pdbx_seq_one_letter_code
_entity_poly.pdbx_strand_id
1 'polypeptide(L)'
;MSTEESKVQKICNCLYILTNDIKIAEPVDASRLNENIKDAFTHELRRNVHRTFQKIENYSDVKTFVTEYIQPCFGDKCTTCDYLKFLQLCLVLLRLLKIALTEESELGSKKSDASKLPIPKALLNMSQKNVLQKSLQFAVALGILPNLLRGIGIPLSKRLKHAIILERFTSESTLYQKHIQIAVCLDTLIGCLECEAMQSTILSCHGTDILAALLQLCHAPIKKIEKTEGSSTEPSQTGKLCFKFMLSSFKDNSNHSEAQIINMMLAHRKYFAPHLETFLKQICPSLLMWELLLFQGIPIKIDESEAAIAKSPLWLRKICNQMLTDMILQNQGIADLVQVVLDKAYG
;
A
#
# COMPACT_ATOMS: atom_id res chain seq x y z
N MET A 1 6.88 -6.87 -39.62
CA MET A 1 6.79 -5.61 -38.84
C MET A 1 6.69 -6.00 -37.38
N SER A 2 7.78 -5.89 -36.62
CA SER A 2 7.72 -6.12 -35.17
C SER A 2 6.92 -4.96 -34.56
N THR A 3 5.71 -5.23 -34.10
CA THR A 3 4.95 -4.30 -33.28
C THR A 3 5.79 -3.95 -32.06
N GLU A 4 6.31 -2.73 -32.02
CA GLU A 4 7.06 -2.21 -30.89
C GLU A 4 6.15 -2.24 -29.65
N GLU A 5 6.59 -2.94 -28.61
CA GLU A 5 5.83 -3.14 -27.39
C GLU A 5 5.62 -1.77 -26.68
N SER A 6 4.38 -1.45 -26.28
CA SER A 6 4.10 -0.17 -25.60
C SER A 6 4.80 -0.10 -24.23
N LYS A 7 5.09 1.13 -23.77
CA LYS A 7 5.72 1.36 -22.45
C LYS A 7 4.91 0.72 -21.32
N VAL A 8 3.57 0.85 -21.34
CA VAL A 8 2.66 0.18 -20.39
C VAL A 8 2.84 -1.34 -20.42
N GLN A 9 2.91 -1.95 -21.60
CA GLN A 9 3.08 -3.40 -21.72
C GLN A 9 4.45 -3.86 -21.20
N LYS A 10 5.53 -3.12 -21.50
CA LYS A 10 6.87 -3.40 -20.95
C LYS A 10 6.87 -3.39 -19.42
N ILE A 11 6.24 -2.38 -18.81
CA ILE A 11 6.12 -2.25 -17.34
C ILE A 11 5.30 -3.41 -16.75
N CYS A 12 4.15 -3.74 -17.35
CA CYS A 12 3.33 -4.86 -16.93
C CYS A 12 4.06 -6.21 -17.04
N ASN A 13 4.90 -6.42 -18.05
CA ASN A 13 5.74 -7.62 -18.12
C ASN A 13 6.74 -7.71 -16.95
N CYS A 14 7.36 -6.59 -16.58
CA CYS A 14 8.26 -6.53 -15.43
C CYS A 14 7.52 -6.82 -14.11
N LEU A 15 6.35 -6.22 -13.91
CA LEU A 15 5.48 -6.48 -12.75
C LEU A 15 4.98 -7.93 -12.72
N TYR A 16 4.66 -8.52 -13.88
CA TYR A 16 4.25 -9.92 -14.00
C TYR A 16 5.38 -10.85 -13.54
N ILE A 17 6.61 -10.65 -14.05
CA ILE A 17 7.77 -11.46 -13.63
C ILE A 17 8.05 -11.28 -12.14
N LEU A 18 7.85 -10.07 -11.61
CA LEU A 18 8.06 -9.82 -10.19
C LEU A 18 7.03 -10.58 -9.34
N THR A 19 5.76 -10.57 -9.72
CA THR A 19 4.65 -11.00 -8.84
C THR A 19 4.14 -12.42 -9.12
N ASN A 20 4.50 -13.03 -10.24
CA ASN A 20 3.99 -14.34 -10.64
C ASN A 20 4.86 -15.50 -10.11
N ASP A 21 4.29 -16.70 -10.17
CA ASP A 21 4.97 -17.98 -9.88
C ASP A 21 5.50 -18.16 -8.45
N ILE A 22 5.02 -17.37 -7.50
CA ILE A 22 5.32 -17.56 -6.07
C ILE A 22 4.51 -18.75 -5.56
N LYS A 23 5.10 -19.94 -5.64
CA LYS A 23 4.52 -21.19 -5.14
C LYS A 23 4.95 -21.41 -3.69
N ILE A 24 3.98 -21.37 -2.77
CA ILE A 24 4.17 -21.84 -1.39
C ILE A 24 3.65 -23.27 -1.37
N ALA A 25 4.52 -24.26 -1.10
CA ALA A 25 4.08 -25.64 -0.92
C ALA A 25 3.11 -25.73 0.28
N GLU A 26 1.98 -26.42 0.13
CA GLU A 26 1.04 -26.62 1.23
C GLU A 26 1.64 -27.59 2.27
N PRO A 27 1.71 -27.23 3.56
CA PRO A 27 2.37 -28.05 4.56
C PRO A 27 1.43 -29.09 5.20
N VAL A 28 2.02 -30.23 5.55
CA VAL A 28 1.39 -31.35 6.28
C VAL A 28 1.66 -31.28 7.81
N ASP A 29 2.62 -30.47 8.30
CA ASP A 29 2.95 -30.34 9.74
C ASP A 29 3.62 -28.98 10.15
N ALA A 30 3.46 -28.56 11.42
CA ALA A 30 3.32 -27.13 11.78
C ALA A 30 4.50 -26.35 12.44
N SER A 31 5.55 -26.95 13.03
CA SER A 31 6.49 -26.18 13.90
C SER A 31 7.91 -25.97 13.34
N ARG A 32 8.62 -27.03 12.92
CA ARG A 32 9.95 -26.94 12.28
C ARG A 32 9.90 -26.56 10.79
N LEU A 33 8.73 -26.62 10.16
CA LEU A 33 8.54 -26.24 8.75
C LEU A 33 8.50 -24.72 8.53
N ASN A 34 8.12 -23.93 9.53
CA ASN A 34 7.86 -22.50 9.32
C ASN A 34 9.11 -21.66 9.01
N GLU A 35 10.30 -22.09 9.46
CA GLU A 35 11.58 -21.48 9.04
C GLU A 35 11.91 -21.86 7.60
N ASN A 36 11.80 -23.16 7.25
CA ASN A 36 11.99 -23.64 5.87
C ASN A 36 11.04 -22.97 4.86
N ILE A 37 9.79 -22.69 5.25
CA ILE A 37 8.82 -21.98 4.41
C ILE A 37 9.19 -20.50 4.26
N LYS A 38 9.61 -19.82 5.35
CA LYS A 38 10.06 -18.42 5.31
C LYS A 38 11.27 -18.31 4.36
N ASP A 39 12.21 -19.24 4.44
CA ASP A 39 13.40 -19.26 3.58
C ASP A 39 13.05 -19.55 2.13
N ALA A 40 12.17 -20.54 1.86
CA ALA A 40 11.70 -20.84 0.52
C ALA A 40 10.96 -19.66 -0.13
N PHE A 41 10.08 -18.99 0.62
CA PHE A 41 9.37 -17.80 0.15
C PHE A 41 10.33 -16.63 -0.11
N THR A 42 11.28 -16.38 0.81
CA THR A 42 12.32 -15.35 0.64
C THR A 42 13.17 -15.62 -0.60
N HIS A 43 13.52 -16.88 -0.83
CA HIS A 43 14.27 -17.31 -2.00
C HIS A 43 13.47 -17.03 -3.30
N GLU A 44 12.17 -17.31 -3.33
CA GLU A 44 11.36 -17.04 -4.52
C GLU A 44 11.17 -15.54 -4.78
N LEU A 45 10.93 -14.72 -3.75
CA LEU A 45 10.90 -13.25 -3.90
C LEU A 45 12.22 -12.73 -4.46
N ARG A 46 13.35 -13.21 -3.94
CA ARG A 46 14.68 -12.85 -4.42
C ARG A 46 14.89 -13.25 -5.88
N ARG A 47 14.49 -14.46 -6.25
CA ARG A 47 14.58 -14.97 -7.62
C ARG A 47 13.79 -14.08 -8.57
N ASN A 48 12.57 -13.69 -8.19
CA ASN A 48 11.73 -12.80 -8.98
C ASN A 48 12.38 -11.43 -9.15
N VAL A 49 12.97 -10.84 -8.10
CA VAL A 49 13.73 -9.58 -8.20
C VAL A 49 14.82 -9.66 -9.27
N HIS A 50 15.66 -10.69 -9.25
CA HIS A 50 16.75 -10.82 -10.24
C HIS A 50 16.22 -11.02 -11.65
N ARG A 51 15.21 -11.88 -11.84
CA ARG A 51 14.56 -12.09 -13.15
C ARG A 51 13.94 -10.79 -13.69
N THR A 52 13.32 -10.00 -12.82
CA THR A 52 12.78 -8.70 -13.20
C THR A 52 13.88 -7.74 -13.63
N PHE A 53 15.01 -7.67 -12.91
CA PHE A 53 16.16 -6.86 -13.36
C PHE A 53 16.71 -7.33 -14.71
N GLN A 54 16.87 -8.65 -14.92
CA GLN A 54 17.27 -9.21 -16.21
C GLN A 54 16.29 -8.82 -17.33
N LYS A 55 14.98 -8.79 -17.05
CA LYS A 55 13.99 -8.34 -18.02
C LYS A 55 14.13 -6.84 -18.31
N ILE A 56 14.30 -6.01 -17.28
CA ILE A 56 14.45 -4.55 -17.37
C ILE A 56 15.64 -4.16 -18.26
N GLU A 57 16.71 -4.94 -18.31
CA GLU A 57 17.85 -4.68 -19.22
C GLU A 57 17.44 -4.60 -20.70
N ASN A 58 16.33 -5.22 -21.09
CA ASN A 58 15.81 -5.16 -22.47
C ASN A 58 14.96 -3.91 -22.75
N TYR A 59 14.66 -3.09 -21.74
CA TYR A 59 13.76 -1.95 -21.82
C TYR A 59 14.46 -0.69 -21.30
N SER A 60 15.11 0.08 -22.20
CA SER A 60 15.96 1.22 -21.84
C SER A 60 15.23 2.32 -21.07
N ASP A 61 13.97 2.60 -21.43
CA ASP A 61 13.07 3.54 -20.77
C ASP A 61 12.73 3.12 -19.33
N VAL A 62 12.38 1.85 -19.14
CA VAL A 62 12.12 1.27 -17.81
C VAL A 62 13.40 1.23 -16.97
N LYS A 63 14.52 0.83 -17.56
CA LYS A 63 15.84 0.75 -16.90
C LYS A 63 16.27 2.10 -16.35
N THR A 64 16.20 3.13 -17.19
CA THR A 64 16.59 4.50 -16.80
C THR A 64 15.84 4.92 -15.54
N PHE A 65 14.51 4.82 -15.57
CA PHE A 65 13.68 5.19 -14.41
C PHE A 65 13.99 4.35 -13.17
N VAL A 66 14.08 3.02 -13.29
CA VAL A 66 14.29 2.13 -12.13
C VAL A 66 15.64 2.40 -11.45
N THR A 67 16.69 2.64 -12.23
CA THR A 67 18.05 2.88 -11.70
C THR A 67 18.20 4.20 -10.95
N GLU A 68 17.27 5.16 -11.12
CA GLU A 68 17.23 6.38 -10.31
C GLU A 68 16.89 6.13 -8.84
N TYR A 69 16.24 5.00 -8.55
CA TYR A 69 15.70 4.65 -7.24
C TYR A 69 16.36 3.42 -6.63
N ILE A 70 16.69 2.41 -7.44
CA ILE A 70 17.10 1.10 -6.95
C ILE A 70 18.33 0.63 -7.73
N GLN A 71 19.40 0.33 -7.00
CA GLN A 71 20.58 -0.34 -7.56
C GLN A 71 20.22 -1.76 -8.02
N PRO A 72 20.41 -2.12 -9.31
CA PRO A 72 20.16 -3.45 -9.83
C PRO A 72 20.99 -4.53 -9.14
N CYS A 73 20.48 -5.76 -9.13
CA CYS A 73 21.20 -6.92 -8.62
C CYS A 73 21.01 -8.11 -9.56
N PHE A 74 22.12 -8.70 -10.00
CA PHE A 74 22.17 -9.85 -10.91
C PHE A 74 22.90 -11.05 -10.30
N GLY A 75 23.08 -11.06 -8.98
CA GLY A 75 23.92 -12.06 -8.31
C GLY A 75 23.21 -13.41 -8.14
N ASP A 76 23.76 -14.46 -8.74
CA ASP A 76 23.24 -15.84 -8.63
C ASP A 76 23.26 -16.40 -7.19
N LYS A 77 24.14 -15.87 -6.32
CA LYS A 77 24.24 -16.22 -4.89
C LYS A 77 23.97 -15.03 -3.96
N CYS A 78 23.19 -14.07 -4.43
CA CYS A 78 22.88 -12.87 -3.64
C CYS A 78 22.12 -13.23 -2.35
N THR A 79 22.55 -12.67 -1.23
CA THR A 79 21.88 -12.75 0.07
C THR A 79 21.27 -11.43 0.50
N THR A 80 21.56 -10.34 -0.21
CA THR A 80 21.15 -8.97 0.14
C THR A 80 19.78 -8.57 -0.41
N CYS A 81 19.30 -9.25 -1.45
CA CYS A 81 17.94 -9.11 -1.96
C CYS A 81 16.98 -9.94 -1.11
N ASP A 82 15.95 -9.28 -0.60
CA ASP A 82 14.96 -9.77 0.36
C ASP A 82 13.57 -9.27 -0.04
N TYR A 83 12.57 -9.48 0.83
CA TYR A 83 11.22 -8.98 0.61
C TYR A 83 11.14 -7.44 0.50
N LEU A 84 12.05 -6.71 1.15
CA LEU A 84 12.08 -5.25 1.08
C LEU A 84 12.55 -4.78 -0.30
N LYS A 85 13.56 -5.44 -0.89
CA LYS A 85 14.02 -5.13 -2.26
C LYS A 85 12.93 -5.45 -3.29
N PHE A 86 12.24 -6.58 -3.10
CA PHE A 86 11.06 -6.95 -3.88
C PHE A 86 9.99 -5.86 -3.82
N LEU A 87 9.64 -5.43 -2.61
CA LEU A 87 8.62 -4.41 -2.39
C LEU A 87 9.04 -3.06 -2.99
N GLN A 88 10.29 -2.63 -2.78
CA GLN A 88 10.82 -1.41 -3.41
C GLN A 88 10.65 -1.45 -4.94
N LEU A 89 11.03 -2.56 -5.59
CA LEU A 89 10.91 -2.70 -7.04
C LEU A 89 9.45 -2.67 -7.49
N CYS A 90 8.55 -3.30 -6.72
CA CYS A 90 7.11 -3.25 -6.97
C CYS A 90 6.57 -1.82 -6.92
N LEU A 91 6.93 -1.03 -5.89
CA LEU A 91 6.48 0.35 -5.74
C LEU A 91 7.00 1.26 -6.86
N VAL A 92 8.28 1.12 -7.23
CA VAL A 92 8.88 1.90 -8.33
C VAL A 92 8.20 1.59 -9.66
N LEU A 93 7.96 0.31 -9.96
CA LEU A 93 7.26 -0.09 -11.18
C LEU A 93 5.79 0.37 -11.20
N LEU A 94 5.09 0.38 -10.05
CA LEU A 94 3.73 0.93 -9.94
C LEU A 94 3.70 2.44 -10.21
N ARG A 95 4.66 3.21 -9.69
CA ARG A 95 4.76 4.65 -10.00
C ARG A 95 5.07 4.89 -11.48
N LEU A 96 5.95 4.09 -12.07
CA LEU A 96 6.25 4.17 -13.49
C LEU A 96 5.02 3.81 -14.35
N LEU A 97 4.23 2.81 -13.93
CA LEU A 97 2.98 2.45 -14.59
C LEU A 97 1.97 3.61 -14.54
N LYS A 98 1.82 4.27 -13.38
CA LYS A 98 0.99 5.48 -13.27
C LYS A 98 1.43 6.56 -14.25
N ILE A 99 2.73 6.87 -14.29
CA ILE A 99 3.28 7.88 -15.21
C ILE A 99 2.96 7.53 -16.67
N ALA A 100 3.23 6.28 -17.07
CA ALA A 100 2.98 5.83 -18.45
C ALA A 100 1.49 5.89 -18.84
N LEU A 101 0.58 5.52 -17.93
CA LEU A 101 -0.87 5.58 -18.18
C LEU A 101 -1.39 7.02 -18.26
N THR A 102 -0.87 7.92 -17.42
CA THR A 102 -1.21 9.35 -17.50
C THR A 102 -0.72 9.97 -18.82
N GLU A 103 0.52 9.66 -19.24
CA GLU A 103 1.07 10.11 -20.53
C GLU A 103 0.20 9.63 -21.72
N GLU A 104 -0.20 8.35 -21.75
CA GLU A 104 -1.06 7.80 -22.81
C GLU A 104 -2.46 8.46 -22.84
N SER A 105 -3.00 8.80 -21.66
CA SER A 105 -4.29 9.51 -21.53
C SER A 105 -4.24 10.94 -22.09
N GLU A 106 -3.14 11.68 -21.85
CA GLU A 106 -2.94 13.04 -22.34
C GLU A 106 -2.66 13.10 -23.86
N LEU A 107 -2.01 12.07 -24.41
CA LEU A 107 -1.79 11.96 -25.86
C LEU A 107 -3.10 11.71 -26.62
N GLY A 108 -4.05 11.00 -26.01
CA GLY A 108 -5.38 10.73 -26.57
C GLY A 108 -6.26 11.99 -26.65
N SER A 109 -6.18 12.90 -25.68
CA SER A 109 -7.01 14.12 -25.65
C SER A 109 -6.61 15.15 -26.72
N LYS A 110 -5.35 15.17 -27.15
CA LYS A 110 -4.87 16.07 -28.22
C LYS A 110 -5.28 15.62 -29.63
N LYS A 111 -5.80 14.40 -29.79
CA LYS A 111 -6.17 13.80 -31.10
C LYS A 111 -7.69 13.74 -31.36
N SER A 112 -8.55 14.20 -30.43
CA SER A 112 -9.99 14.16 -30.65
C SER A 112 -10.48 15.40 -31.41
N ASP A 113 -10.74 15.23 -32.70
CA ASP A 113 -11.73 16.05 -33.42
C ASP A 113 -13.11 15.90 -32.76
N ALA A 114 -13.87 16.99 -32.73
CA ALA A 114 -15.05 17.25 -31.89
C ALA A 114 -16.32 16.41 -32.17
N SER A 115 -16.24 15.15 -32.62
CA SER A 115 -17.42 14.40 -33.07
C SER A 115 -17.47 12.90 -32.74
N LYS A 116 -16.68 12.38 -31.79
CA LYS A 116 -16.82 10.99 -31.31
C LYS A 116 -16.92 10.88 -29.79
N LEU A 117 -17.81 9.98 -29.34
CA LEU A 117 -18.01 9.61 -27.93
C LEU A 117 -16.67 9.34 -27.24
N PRO A 118 -16.51 9.74 -25.96
CA PRO A 118 -15.24 9.60 -25.24
C PRO A 118 -14.92 8.11 -25.03
N ILE A 119 -14.00 7.58 -25.83
CA ILE A 119 -13.38 6.27 -25.59
C ILE A 119 -12.60 6.39 -24.28
N PRO A 120 -12.76 5.45 -23.32
CA PRO A 120 -12.10 5.57 -22.03
C PRO A 120 -10.57 5.64 -22.21
N LYS A 121 -9.99 6.65 -21.57
CA LYS A 121 -8.57 7.00 -21.68
C LYS A 121 -7.73 5.93 -20.97
N ALA A 122 -6.72 5.39 -21.66
CA ALA A 122 -5.79 4.38 -21.15
C ALA A 122 -6.45 3.18 -20.41
N LEU A 123 -7.17 2.32 -21.13
CA LEU A 123 -7.73 1.09 -20.56
C LEU A 123 -6.68 -0.02 -20.44
N LEU A 124 -6.45 -0.50 -19.23
CA LEU A 124 -5.71 -1.74 -18.99
C LEU A 124 -6.53 -2.93 -19.52
N ASN A 125 -5.88 -3.83 -20.26
CA ASN A 125 -6.49 -5.10 -20.65
C ASN A 125 -6.61 -6.05 -19.43
N MET A 126 -7.34 -7.16 -19.59
CA MET A 126 -7.62 -8.07 -18.47
C MET A 126 -6.34 -8.66 -17.84
N SER A 127 -5.34 -8.99 -18.65
CA SER A 127 -4.05 -9.49 -18.16
C SER A 127 -3.31 -8.42 -17.34
N GLN A 128 -3.25 -7.19 -17.85
CA GLN A 128 -2.62 -6.06 -17.17
C GLN A 128 -3.35 -5.71 -15.86
N LYS A 129 -4.68 -5.78 -15.83
CA LYS A 129 -5.47 -5.60 -14.60
C LYS A 129 -5.15 -6.66 -13.54
N ASN A 130 -5.01 -7.93 -13.94
CA ASN A 130 -4.61 -8.99 -13.02
C ASN A 130 -3.19 -8.77 -12.46
N VAL A 131 -2.26 -8.32 -13.30
CA VAL A 131 -0.90 -7.96 -12.86
C VAL A 131 -0.93 -6.79 -11.87
N LEU A 132 -1.73 -5.76 -12.16
CA LEU A 132 -1.92 -4.63 -11.26
C LEU A 132 -2.48 -5.08 -9.90
N GLN A 133 -3.56 -5.86 -9.90
CA GLN A 133 -4.17 -6.38 -8.67
C GLN A 133 -3.18 -7.18 -7.82
N LYS A 134 -2.42 -8.11 -8.42
CA LYS A 134 -1.37 -8.86 -7.71
C LYS A 134 -0.29 -7.94 -7.15
N SER A 135 0.15 -6.95 -7.91
CA SER A 135 1.17 -5.97 -7.49
C SER A 135 0.69 -5.13 -6.30
N LEU A 136 -0.56 -4.68 -6.34
CA LEU A 136 -1.20 -3.95 -5.23
C LEU A 136 -1.34 -4.85 -4.00
N GLN A 137 -1.73 -6.11 -4.17
CA GLN A 137 -1.83 -7.09 -3.10
C GLN A 137 -0.49 -7.27 -2.39
N PHE A 138 0.62 -7.42 -3.13
CA PHE A 138 1.95 -7.49 -2.54
C PHE A 138 2.35 -6.20 -1.83
N ALA A 139 2.08 -5.03 -2.42
CA ALA A 139 2.38 -3.75 -1.80
C ALA A 139 1.68 -3.60 -0.43
N VAL A 140 0.40 -3.97 -0.37
CA VAL A 140 -0.39 -3.92 0.87
C VAL A 140 0.06 -5.00 1.86
N ALA A 141 0.22 -6.24 1.40
CA ALA A 141 0.50 -7.40 2.25
C ALA A 141 1.93 -7.39 2.84
N LEU A 142 2.89 -6.76 2.17
CA LEU A 142 4.28 -6.67 2.65
C LEU A 142 4.60 -5.30 3.28
N GLY A 143 3.92 -4.23 2.86
CA GLY A 143 4.28 -2.87 3.23
C GLY A 143 3.33 -2.16 4.19
N ILE A 144 2.03 -2.43 4.10
CA ILE A 144 1.01 -1.76 4.92
C ILE A 144 0.61 -2.62 6.10
N LEU A 145 -0.03 -3.77 5.83
CA LEU A 145 -0.69 -4.57 6.85
C LEU A 145 0.25 -5.04 7.97
N PRO A 146 1.48 -5.52 7.69
CA PRO A 146 2.36 -5.99 8.75
C PRO A 146 2.91 -4.86 9.64
N ASN A 147 2.75 -3.61 9.22
CA ASN A 147 3.27 -2.42 9.89
C ASN A 147 2.16 -1.60 10.59
N LEU A 148 0.89 -1.98 10.41
CA LEU A 148 -0.23 -1.39 11.14
C LEU A 148 -0.11 -1.71 12.64
N LEU A 149 -0.53 -0.77 13.47
CA LEU A 149 -0.65 -0.98 14.90
C LEU A 149 -1.74 -2.01 15.17
N ARG A 150 -1.57 -2.76 16.27
CA ARG A 150 -2.54 -3.78 16.69
C ARG A 150 -3.96 -3.19 16.80
N GLY A 151 -4.92 -3.88 16.19
CA GLY A 151 -6.33 -3.48 16.17
C GLY A 151 -6.71 -2.44 15.11
N ILE A 152 -5.79 -2.14 14.18
CA ILE A 152 -6.04 -1.27 13.01
C ILE A 152 -6.05 -2.14 11.75
N GLY A 153 -7.09 -1.99 10.94
CA GLY A 153 -7.33 -2.86 9.79
C GLY A 153 -7.71 -4.28 10.19
N ILE A 154 -7.99 -5.12 9.18
CA ILE A 154 -8.18 -6.57 9.37
C ILE A 154 -6.80 -7.24 9.26
N PRO A 155 -6.34 -7.98 10.27
CA PRO A 155 -5.03 -8.64 10.24
C PRO A 155 -4.86 -9.58 9.04
N LEU A 156 -3.62 -9.72 8.56
CA LEU A 156 -3.28 -10.65 7.46
C LEU A 156 -3.74 -12.08 7.77
N SER A 157 -3.61 -12.54 9.01
CA SER A 157 -4.05 -13.84 9.51
C SER A 157 -5.53 -14.16 9.25
N LYS A 158 -6.37 -13.15 9.06
CA LYS A 158 -7.79 -13.30 8.71
C LYS A 158 -8.08 -13.25 7.22
N ARG A 159 -7.07 -12.86 6.42
CA ARG A 159 -7.20 -12.64 4.97
C ARG A 159 -6.50 -13.72 4.15
N LEU A 160 -5.43 -14.30 4.69
CA LEU A 160 -4.58 -15.25 3.97
C LEU A 160 -4.31 -16.49 4.81
N LYS A 161 -4.52 -17.67 4.19
CA LYS A 161 -4.21 -19.00 4.74
C LYS A 161 -2.78 -19.12 5.29
N HIS A 162 -1.82 -18.38 4.72
CA HIS A 162 -0.39 -18.45 5.08
C HIS A 162 0.18 -17.13 5.63
N ALA A 163 -0.67 -16.27 6.20
CA ALA A 163 -0.28 -14.96 6.72
C ALA A 163 0.82 -14.98 7.78
N ILE A 164 0.95 -16.07 8.55
CA ILE A 164 1.99 -16.23 9.57
C ILE A 164 3.40 -16.06 8.96
N ILE A 165 3.59 -16.50 7.71
CA ILE A 165 4.86 -16.32 6.99
C ILE A 165 5.15 -14.82 6.81
N LEU A 166 4.12 -14.04 6.44
CA LEU A 166 4.23 -12.61 6.18
C LEU A 166 4.46 -11.79 7.47
N GLU A 167 3.75 -12.14 8.55
CA GLU A 167 3.90 -11.50 9.86
C GLU A 167 5.33 -11.68 10.43
N ARG A 168 6.02 -12.77 10.07
CA ARG A 168 7.42 -13.03 10.47
C ARG A 168 8.47 -12.22 9.69
N PHE A 169 8.11 -11.57 8.58
CA PHE A 169 9.06 -10.69 7.86
C PHE A 169 9.22 -9.33 8.54
N THR A 170 8.19 -8.89 9.27
CA THR A 170 8.14 -7.53 9.83
C THR A 170 8.25 -7.49 11.35
N SER A 171 8.35 -8.65 12.00
CA SER A 171 8.57 -8.77 13.44
C SER A 171 9.88 -8.13 13.89
N GLU A 172 10.91 -8.15 13.03
CA GLU A 172 12.26 -7.65 13.34
C GLU A 172 12.46 -6.17 13.00
N SER A 173 11.48 -5.51 12.34
CA SER A 173 11.61 -4.12 11.92
C SER A 173 11.51 -3.14 13.09
N THR A 174 12.36 -2.11 13.09
CA THR A 174 12.30 -1.01 14.08
C THR A 174 11.03 -0.15 13.89
N LEU A 175 10.65 0.63 14.90
CA LEU A 175 9.52 1.57 14.80
C LEU A 175 9.70 2.56 13.64
N TYR A 176 10.94 3.02 13.42
CA TYR A 176 11.29 3.88 12.29
C TYR A 176 10.99 3.19 10.96
N GLN A 177 11.49 1.97 10.76
CA GLN A 177 11.28 1.20 9.54
C GLN A 177 9.80 0.92 9.27
N LYS A 178 9.04 0.47 10.27
CA LYS A 178 7.61 0.20 10.13
C LYS A 178 6.85 1.45 9.66
N HIS A 179 7.20 2.60 10.23
CA HIS A 179 6.58 3.87 9.85
C HIS A 179 6.96 4.30 8.42
N ILE A 180 8.25 4.25 8.05
CA ILE A 180 8.71 4.55 6.68
C ILE A 180 8.04 3.63 5.65
N GLN A 181 7.96 2.33 5.94
CA GLN A 181 7.38 1.34 5.03
C GLN A 181 5.90 1.62 4.76
N ILE A 182 5.10 1.97 5.78
CA ILE A 182 3.73 2.43 5.55
C ILE A 182 3.72 3.70 4.72
N ALA A 183 4.50 4.71 5.11
CA ALA A 183 4.49 6.02 4.47
C ALA A 183 4.74 5.93 2.96
N VAL A 184 5.79 5.22 2.54
CA VAL A 184 6.15 5.12 1.11
C VAL A 184 5.23 4.20 0.30
N CYS A 185 4.69 3.13 0.91
CA CYS A 185 3.66 2.33 0.27
C CYS A 185 2.40 3.15 0.06
N LEU A 186 1.98 3.88 1.09
CA LEU A 186 0.80 4.73 1.04
C LEU A 186 0.95 5.89 0.04
N ASP A 187 2.09 6.57 0.04
CA ASP A 187 2.45 7.58 -0.96
C ASP A 187 2.34 7.05 -2.39
N THR A 188 2.85 5.83 -2.63
CA THR A 188 2.75 5.18 -3.94
C THR A 188 1.30 4.91 -4.32
N LEU A 189 0.52 4.31 -3.42
CA LEU A 189 -0.88 3.95 -3.70
C LEU A 189 -1.75 5.18 -3.91
N ILE A 190 -1.57 6.23 -3.12
CA ILE A 190 -2.30 7.50 -3.26
C ILE A 190 -1.92 8.17 -4.59
N GLY A 191 -0.63 8.20 -4.96
CA GLY A 191 -0.21 8.70 -6.26
C GLY A 191 -0.80 7.90 -7.43
N CYS A 192 -1.11 6.62 -7.24
CA CYS A 192 -1.80 5.79 -8.23
C CYS A 192 -3.32 6.05 -8.30
N LEU A 193 -3.96 6.53 -7.22
CA LEU A 193 -5.38 6.91 -7.21
C LEU A 193 -5.69 8.11 -8.11
N GLU A 194 -4.69 8.93 -8.44
CA GLU A 194 -4.80 10.04 -9.40
C GLU A 194 -4.95 9.54 -10.86
N CYS A 195 -4.68 8.27 -11.12
CA CYS A 195 -4.81 7.68 -12.45
C CYS A 195 -6.13 6.92 -12.58
N GLU A 196 -7.06 7.42 -13.41
CA GLU A 196 -8.39 6.80 -13.62
C GLU A 196 -8.31 5.29 -13.94
N ALA A 197 -7.32 4.89 -14.73
CA ALA A 197 -7.10 3.49 -15.14
C ALA A 197 -6.79 2.54 -13.96
N MET A 198 -6.22 3.06 -12.88
CA MET A 198 -5.83 2.30 -11.69
C MET A 198 -6.81 2.51 -10.52
N GLN A 199 -7.42 3.69 -10.44
CA GLN A 199 -8.20 4.15 -9.29
C GLN A 199 -9.31 3.16 -8.89
N SER A 200 -10.14 2.74 -9.85
CA SER A 200 -11.26 1.82 -9.57
C SER A 200 -10.80 0.48 -8.99
N THR A 201 -9.67 -0.04 -9.46
CA THR A 201 -9.09 -1.30 -8.97
C THR A 201 -8.51 -1.11 -7.56
N ILE A 202 -7.85 0.02 -7.30
CA ILE A 202 -7.28 0.30 -5.98
C ILE A 202 -8.39 0.48 -4.92
N LEU A 203 -9.42 1.27 -5.23
CA LEU A 203 -10.51 1.54 -4.29
C LEU A 203 -11.31 0.27 -3.97
N SER A 204 -11.60 -0.56 -4.99
CA SER A 204 -12.36 -1.81 -4.80
C SER A 204 -11.59 -2.90 -4.07
N CYS A 205 -10.28 -3.03 -4.30
CA CYS A 205 -9.49 -4.11 -3.70
C CYS A 205 -8.82 -3.72 -2.37
N HIS A 206 -8.45 -2.44 -2.21
CA HIS A 206 -7.54 -2.00 -1.13
C HIS A 206 -7.94 -0.67 -0.48
N GLY A 207 -9.14 -0.15 -0.75
CA GLY A 207 -9.61 1.11 -0.15
C GLY A 207 -9.63 1.07 1.37
N THR A 208 -9.99 -0.07 1.96
CA THR A 208 -10.04 -0.29 3.42
C THR A 208 -8.65 -0.25 4.05
N ASP A 209 -7.65 -0.78 3.35
CA ASP A 209 -6.26 -0.82 3.79
C ASP A 209 -5.59 0.55 3.72
N ILE A 210 -5.90 1.30 2.66
CA ILE A 210 -5.46 2.69 2.49
C ILE A 210 -6.09 3.57 3.58
N LEU A 211 -7.39 3.40 3.87
CA LEU A 211 -8.06 4.12 4.96
C LEU A 211 -7.39 3.84 6.32
N ALA A 212 -7.14 2.56 6.63
CA ALA A 212 -6.48 2.16 7.87
C ALA A 212 -5.08 2.78 8.01
N ALA A 213 -4.29 2.77 6.95
CA ALA A 213 -2.96 3.36 6.91
C ALA A 213 -2.98 4.89 7.07
N LEU A 214 -3.89 5.57 6.35
CA LEU A 214 -4.08 7.02 6.47
C LEU A 214 -4.48 7.40 7.90
N LEU A 215 -5.47 6.72 8.49
CA LEU A 215 -5.90 6.97 9.87
C LEU A 215 -4.74 6.78 10.86
N GLN A 216 -3.90 5.75 10.66
CA GLN A 216 -2.71 5.55 11.48
C GLN A 216 -1.69 6.70 11.33
N LEU A 217 -1.30 7.07 10.10
CA LEU A 217 -0.31 8.14 9.91
C LEU A 217 -0.82 9.51 10.37
N CYS A 218 -2.09 9.81 10.13
CA CYS A 218 -2.68 11.10 10.45
C CYS A 218 -3.04 11.24 11.93
N HIS A 219 -3.41 10.16 12.62
CA HIS A 219 -4.05 10.28 13.92
C HIS A 219 -3.49 9.41 15.05
N ALA A 220 -2.66 8.39 14.77
CA ALA A 220 -2.10 7.57 15.84
C ALA A 220 -1.31 8.43 16.84
N PRO A 221 -1.51 8.32 18.15
CA PRO A 221 -0.86 9.18 19.14
C PRO A 221 0.67 9.19 18.99
N ILE A 222 1.25 10.39 18.93
CA ILE A 222 2.70 10.61 18.93
C ILE A 222 3.03 11.23 20.29
N LYS A 223 4.01 10.67 21.01
CA LYS A 223 4.47 11.25 22.28
C LYS A 223 4.91 12.70 22.03
N LYS A 224 4.46 13.62 22.89
CA LYS A 224 4.91 15.02 22.82
C LYS A 224 6.36 15.07 23.32
N ILE A 225 7.24 15.69 22.54
CA ILE A 225 8.58 16.07 23.03
C ILE A 225 8.34 17.15 24.09
N GLU A 226 8.81 16.92 25.31
CA GLU A 226 8.91 17.98 26.31
C GLU A 226 9.80 19.06 25.70
N LYS A 227 9.22 20.24 25.46
CA LYS A 227 9.96 21.35 24.88
C LYS A 227 10.95 21.83 25.93
N THR A 228 12.20 21.37 25.84
CA THR A 228 13.30 22.09 26.47
C THR A 228 13.40 23.44 25.75
N GLU A 229 13.14 24.51 26.49
CA GLU A 229 13.23 25.88 25.99
C GLU A 229 14.62 26.10 25.38
N GLY A 230 14.68 26.34 24.06
CA GLY A 230 15.93 26.68 23.38
C GLY A 230 16.27 25.82 22.16
N SER A 231 15.38 25.75 21.16
CA SER A 231 15.78 25.67 19.74
C SER A 231 14.55 25.78 18.85
N SER A 232 14.15 27.01 18.58
CA SER A 232 13.30 27.34 17.44
C SER A 232 14.15 27.20 16.17
N THR A 233 14.32 25.97 15.70
CA THR A 233 14.65 25.72 14.30
C THR A 233 13.42 25.07 13.70
N GLU A 234 12.64 25.87 12.96
CA GLU A 234 11.65 25.29 12.07
C GLU A 234 12.37 24.28 11.17
N PRO A 235 11.90 23.02 11.09
CA PRO A 235 12.55 22.05 10.24
C PRO A 235 12.27 22.44 8.78
N SER A 236 13.25 23.10 8.16
CA SER A 236 13.44 23.18 6.71
C SER A 236 13.70 21.77 6.16
N GLN A 237 12.65 20.93 6.11
CA GLN A 237 12.74 19.48 5.85
C GLN A 237 11.81 19.01 4.72
N THR A 238 11.41 19.89 3.79
CA THR A 238 10.61 19.52 2.62
C THR A 238 11.27 18.45 1.74
N GLY A 239 12.62 18.36 1.73
CA GLY A 239 13.35 17.33 0.98
C GLY A 239 13.27 15.89 1.54
N LYS A 240 12.95 15.71 2.83
CA LYS A 240 12.87 14.38 3.48
C LYS A 240 11.54 13.64 3.27
N LEU A 241 10.56 14.29 2.65
CA LEU A 241 9.21 13.75 2.46
C LEU A 241 8.98 13.21 1.04
N CYS A 242 9.97 13.32 0.14
CA CYS A 242 9.80 12.83 -1.23
C CYS A 242 9.91 11.30 -1.28
N PHE A 243 9.20 10.68 -2.21
CA PHE A 243 9.24 9.23 -2.44
C PHE A 243 10.66 8.66 -2.49
N LYS A 244 11.59 9.36 -3.18
CA LYS A 244 12.98 8.91 -3.32
C LYS A 244 13.67 8.77 -1.96
N PHE A 245 13.49 9.75 -1.07
CA PHE A 245 14.07 9.71 0.27
C PHE A 245 13.44 8.60 1.11
N MET A 246 12.10 8.53 1.15
CA MET A 246 11.40 7.47 1.91
C MET A 246 11.79 6.06 1.41
N LEU A 247 11.93 5.88 0.09
CA LEU A 247 12.35 4.61 -0.50
C LEU A 247 13.82 4.27 -0.18
N SER A 248 14.72 5.27 -0.06
CA SER A 248 16.09 5.02 0.38
C SER A 248 16.19 4.64 1.86
N SER A 249 15.34 5.22 2.71
CA SER A 249 15.25 4.89 4.14
C SER A 249 14.45 3.61 4.43
N PHE A 250 13.92 2.95 3.40
CA PHE A 250 13.03 1.79 3.50
C PHE A 250 13.61 0.61 4.30
N LYS A 251 14.94 0.43 4.21
CA LYS A 251 15.69 -0.62 4.91
C LYS A 251 16.48 -0.10 6.11
N ASP A 252 16.38 1.18 6.44
CA ASP A 252 17.25 1.81 7.44
C ASP A 252 16.95 1.28 8.85
N ASN A 253 17.82 0.39 9.33
CA ASN A 253 17.77 -0.21 10.66
C ASN A 253 18.67 0.52 11.67
N SER A 254 19.15 1.71 11.33
CA SER A 254 19.97 2.51 12.23
C SER A 254 19.20 2.85 13.50
N ASN A 255 19.93 3.02 14.60
CA ASN A 255 19.35 3.47 15.86
C ASN A 255 19.00 4.96 15.77
N HIS A 256 17.76 5.25 15.39
CA HIS A 256 17.21 6.61 15.40
C HIS A 256 16.82 7.00 16.83
N SER A 257 17.15 8.23 17.23
CA SER A 257 16.71 8.77 18.51
C SER A 257 15.18 8.95 18.54
N GLU A 258 14.59 8.93 19.74
CA GLU A 258 13.14 9.14 19.90
C GLU A 258 12.69 10.47 19.28
N ALA A 259 13.50 11.52 19.41
CA ALA A 259 13.25 12.82 18.79
C ALA A 259 13.25 12.77 17.26
N GLN A 260 14.17 12.01 16.64
CA GLN A 260 14.19 11.83 15.18
C GLN A 260 12.94 11.10 14.69
N ILE A 261 12.54 10.04 15.39
CA ILE A 261 11.32 9.27 15.06
C ILE A 261 10.08 10.16 15.19
N ILE A 262 9.94 10.90 16.31
CA ILE A 262 8.80 11.79 16.54
C ILE A 262 8.72 12.88 15.47
N ASN A 263 9.84 13.54 15.16
CA ASN A 263 9.87 14.60 14.14
C ASN A 263 9.47 14.06 12.76
N MET A 264 9.95 12.87 12.37
CA MET A 264 9.52 12.20 11.15
C MET A 264 8.02 11.90 11.16
N MET A 265 7.48 11.32 12.24
CA MET A 265 6.06 10.99 12.34
C MET A 265 5.18 12.25 12.25
N LEU A 266 5.59 13.36 12.86
CA LEU A 266 4.89 14.64 12.77
C LEU A 266 4.95 15.23 11.36
N ALA A 267 6.10 15.12 10.67
CA ALA A 267 6.26 15.58 9.30
C ALA A 267 5.37 14.76 8.34
N HIS A 268 5.34 13.43 8.46
CA HIS A 268 4.43 12.58 7.69
C HIS A 268 2.96 12.83 8.01
N ARG A 269 2.60 13.05 9.28
CA ARG A 269 1.23 13.44 9.64
C ARG A 269 0.78 14.67 8.86
N LYS A 270 1.61 15.72 8.83
CA LYS A 270 1.34 16.96 8.08
C LYS A 270 1.24 16.68 6.57
N TYR A 271 2.10 15.82 6.04
CA TYR A 271 2.11 15.45 4.63
C TYR A 271 0.86 14.65 4.19
N PHE A 272 0.42 13.67 4.99
CA PHE A 272 -0.69 12.78 4.65
C PHE A 272 -2.07 13.34 5.02
N ALA A 273 -2.18 14.33 5.92
CA ALA A 273 -3.46 14.94 6.29
C ALA A 273 -4.32 15.41 5.08
N PRO A 274 -3.81 16.20 4.11
CA PRO A 274 -4.61 16.58 2.94
C PRO A 274 -4.97 15.40 2.04
N HIS A 275 -4.12 14.36 2.00
CA HIS A 275 -4.39 13.15 1.24
C HIS A 275 -5.52 12.32 1.88
N LEU A 276 -5.62 12.28 3.21
CA LEU A 276 -6.76 11.68 3.92
C LEU A 276 -8.06 12.41 3.55
N GLU A 277 -8.08 13.74 3.61
CA GLU A 277 -9.28 14.52 3.24
C GLU A 277 -9.72 14.27 1.79
N THR A 278 -8.74 14.14 0.88
CA THR A 278 -9.02 13.84 -0.53
C THR A 278 -9.52 12.41 -0.70
N PHE A 279 -8.90 11.44 -0.03
CA PHE A 279 -9.28 10.04 -0.09
C PHE A 279 -10.70 9.80 0.43
N LEU A 280 -11.10 10.48 1.52
CA LEU A 280 -12.45 10.38 2.07
C LEU A 280 -13.54 10.85 1.09
N LYS A 281 -13.20 11.71 0.12
CA LYS A 281 -14.11 12.15 -0.94
C LYS A 281 -14.16 11.17 -2.12
N GLN A 282 -13.15 10.30 -2.27
CA GLN A 282 -13.05 9.35 -3.38
C GLN A 282 -13.62 7.97 -3.02
N ILE A 283 -13.51 7.56 -1.76
CA ILE A 283 -14.07 6.28 -1.30
C ILE A 283 -15.59 6.32 -1.33
N CYS A 284 -16.22 5.21 -1.72
CA CYS A 284 -17.69 5.10 -1.72
C CYS A 284 -18.24 5.34 -0.30
N PRO A 285 -19.21 6.25 -0.10
CA PRO A 285 -19.77 6.56 1.22
C PRO A 285 -20.27 5.32 1.96
N SER A 286 -20.94 4.39 1.27
CA SER A 286 -21.44 3.14 1.85
C SER A 286 -20.31 2.26 2.37
N LEU A 287 -19.21 2.16 1.62
CA LEU A 287 -18.02 1.42 2.05
C LEU A 287 -17.33 2.13 3.23
N LEU A 288 -17.17 3.44 3.17
CA LEU A 288 -16.56 4.22 4.25
C LEU A 288 -17.36 4.04 5.55
N MET A 289 -18.67 4.20 5.50
CA MET A 289 -19.56 4.05 6.65
C MET A 289 -19.43 2.66 7.27
N TRP A 290 -19.40 1.63 6.43
CA TRP A 290 -19.17 0.26 6.86
C TRP A 290 -17.83 0.06 7.58
N GLU A 291 -16.73 0.55 7.00
CA GLU A 291 -15.41 0.42 7.61
C GLU A 291 -15.31 1.18 8.94
N LEU A 292 -15.94 2.36 9.04
CA LEU A 292 -15.99 3.13 10.28
C LEU A 292 -16.75 2.36 11.38
N LEU A 293 -17.85 1.68 11.05
CA LEU A 293 -18.59 0.80 11.97
C LEU A 293 -17.74 -0.38 12.43
N LEU A 294 -17.00 -1.01 11.51
CA LEU A 294 -16.09 -2.11 11.84
C LEU A 294 -14.99 -1.67 12.81
N PHE A 295 -14.38 -0.49 12.59
CA PHE A 295 -13.37 0.05 13.50
C PHE A 295 -13.92 0.43 14.89
N GLN A 296 -15.23 0.59 15.05
CA GLN A 296 -15.85 0.80 16.36
C GLN A 296 -15.97 -0.51 17.17
N GLY A 297 -15.80 -1.65 16.50
CA GLY A 297 -15.89 -2.98 17.11
C GLY A 297 -17.33 -3.43 17.30
N ILE A 298 -18.24 -3.03 16.41
CA ILE A 298 -19.58 -3.62 16.36
C ILE A 298 -19.42 -5.11 16.01
N PRO A 299 -19.79 -6.02 16.93
CA PRO A 299 -19.65 -7.44 16.68
C PRO A 299 -20.68 -7.86 15.64
N ILE A 300 -20.24 -8.10 14.41
CA ILE A 300 -20.97 -8.94 13.49
C ILE A 300 -20.78 -10.35 14.04
N LYS A 301 -21.87 -11.08 14.30
CA LYS A 301 -21.81 -12.48 14.73
C LYS A 301 -21.11 -13.29 13.63
N ILE A 302 -19.80 -13.44 13.75
CA ILE A 302 -18.99 -14.40 13.03
C ILE A 302 -18.73 -15.49 14.06
N ASP A 303 -19.07 -16.73 13.72
CA ASP A 303 -19.13 -17.91 14.60
C ASP A 303 -18.10 -17.93 15.74
N GLU A 304 -18.54 -18.48 16.88
CA GLU A 304 -17.90 -18.49 18.20
C GLU A 304 -16.51 -19.15 18.28
N SER A 305 -15.92 -19.54 17.14
CA SER A 305 -14.61 -20.16 17.06
C SER A 305 -13.70 -19.32 16.18
N GLU A 306 -13.12 -18.23 16.71
CA GLU A 306 -11.86 -17.71 16.15
C GLU A 306 -11.25 -16.58 17.00
N ALA A 307 -9.94 -16.67 17.25
CA ALA A 307 -9.13 -15.73 18.03
C ALA A 307 -9.63 -14.27 17.95
N ALA A 308 -10.07 -13.73 19.09
CA ALA A 308 -10.72 -12.43 19.23
C ALA A 308 -10.01 -11.35 18.39
N ILE A 309 -10.73 -10.76 17.44
CA ILE A 309 -10.27 -9.59 16.69
C ILE A 309 -9.84 -8.56 17.74
N ALA A 310 -8.56 -8.19 17.72
CA ALA A 310 -8.02 -7.28 18.70
C ALA A 310 -8.82 -5.97 18.64
N LYS A 311 -9.46 -5.62 19.76
CA LYS A 311 -10.31 -4.43 19.85
C LYS A 311 -9.55 -3.19 19.38
N SER A 312 -10.15 -2.42 18.48
CA SER A 312 -9.51 -1.23 17.92
C SER A 312 -9.11 -0.23 19.01
N PRO A 313 -7.95 0.45 18.86
CA PRO A 313 -7.46 1.42 19.82
C PRO A 313 -8.49 2.51 20.15
N LEU A 314 -8.47 3.00 21.38
CA LEU A 314 -9.40 4.06 21.84
C LEU A 314 -9.35 5.31 20.96
N TRP A 315 -8.15 5.74 20.56
CA TRP A 315 -7.99 6.92 19.70
C TRP A 315 -8.64 6.72 18.33
N LEU A 316 -8.54 5.50 17.76
CA LEU A 316 -9.11 5.19 16.46
C LEU A 316 -10.64 5.20 16.54
N ARG A 317 -11.20 4.53 17.55
CA ARG A 317 -12.64 4.53 17.82
C ARG A 317 -13.21 5.93 17.98
N LYS A 318 -12.51 6.82 18.70
CA LYS A 318 -12.95 8.22 18.87
C LYS A 318 -13.06 8.96 17.53
N ILE A 319 -12.08 8.78 16.65
CA ILE A 319 -12.04 9.46 15.35
C ILE A 319 -13.06 8.86 14.40
N CYS A 320 -13.16 7.52 14.34
CA CYS A 320 -14.20 6.86 13.56
C CYS A 320 -15.61 7.24 14.01
N ASN A 321 -15.84 7.39 15.33
CA ASN A 321 -17.11 7.90 15.86
C ASN A 321 -17.40 9.32 15.39
N GLN A 322 -16.40 10.22 15.42
CA GLN A 322 -16.57 11.59 14.94
C GLN A 322 -16.95 11.59 13.46
N MET A 323 -16.18 10.90 12.62
CA MET A 323 -16.41 10.82 11.18
C MET A 323 -17.77 10.21 10.86
N LEU A 324 -18.16 9.14 11.56
CA LEU A 324 -19.46 8.51 11.38
C LEU A 324 -20.60 9.44 11.81
N THR A 325 -20.44 10.17 12.92
CA THR A 325 -21.41 11.17 13.38
C THR A 325 -21.59 12.26 12.32
N ASP A 326 -20.49 12.78 11.77
CA ASP A 326 -20.52 13.80 10.72
C ASP A 326 -21.24 13.32 9.45
N MET A 327 -21.11 12.02 9.11
CA MET A 327 -21.84 11.39 8.00
C MET A 327 -23.33 11.20 8.30
N ILE A 328 -23.67 10.73 9.50
CA ILE A 328 -25.07 10.50 9.91
C ILE A 328 -25.86 11.81 9.98
N LEU A 329 -25.20 12.90 10.38
CA LEU A 329 -25.81 14.24 10.45
C LEU A 329 -26.04 14.88 9.07
N GLN A 330 -25.54 14.28 7.98
CA GLN A 330 -25.89 14.72 6.63
C GLN A 330 -27.34 14.35 6.28
N ASN A 331 -27.89 15.01 5.24
CA ASN A 331 -29.21 14.69 4.74
C ASN A 331 -29.25 13.23 4.24
N GLN A 332 -30.26 12.45 4.66
CA GLN A 332 -30.37 10.99 4.46
C GLN A 332 -29.33 10.11 5.19
N GLY A 333 -28.45 10.66 6.03
CA GLY A 333 -27.36 9.89 6.66
C GLY A 333 -27.82 8.69 7.51
N ILE A 334 -28.97 8.80 8.19
CA ILE A 334 -29.58 7.67 8.93
C ILE A 334 -30.10 6.60 7.97
N ALA A 335 -30.75 7.00 6.87
CA ALA A 335 -31.27 6.05 5.88
C ALA A 335 -30.13 5.30 5.19
N ASP A 336 -29.05 6.00 4.84
CA ASP A 336 -27.83 5.41 4.29
C ASP A 336 -27.20 4.41 5.26
N LEU A 337 -27.15 4.74 6.56
CA LEU A 337 -26.66 3.83 7.59
C LEU A 337 -27.48 2.55 7.67
N VAL A 338 -28.80 2.67 7.70
CA VAL A 338 -29.71 1.51 7.73
C VAL A 338 -29.50 0.67 6.48
N GLN A 339 -29.41 1.29 5.30
CA GLN A 339 -29.19 0.58 4.05
C GLN A 339 -27.87 -0.18 4.05
N VAL A 340 -26.77 0.45 4.47
CA VAL A 340 -25.44 -0.17 4.57
C VAL A 340 -25.46 -1.40 5.48
N VAL A 341 -26.13 -1.31 6.63
CA VAL A 341 -26.24 -2.43 7.57
C VAL A 341 -27.08 -3.56 6.97
N LEU A 342 -28.19 -3.24 6.30
CA LEU A 342 -29.04 -4.23 5.64
C LEU A 342 -28.32 -4.93 4.48
N ASP A 343 -27.63 -4.18 3.61
CA ASP A 343 -26.88 -4.72 2.48
C ASP A 343 -25.80 -5.71 2.92
N LYS A 344 -25.19 -5.49 4.10
CA LYS A 344 -24.16 -6.37 4.66
C LYS A 344 -24.71 -7.53 5.48
N ALA A 345 -25.91 -7.40 6.04
CA ALA A 345 -26.56 -8.47 6.79
C ALA A 345 -27.26 -9.48 5.87
N TYR A 346 -27.69 -9.05 4.68
CA TYR A 346 -28.53 -9.85 3.78
C TYR A 346 -27.97 -10.01 2.35
N GLY A 347 -26.81 -9.42 2.04
CA GLY A 347 -26.07 -9.62 0.79
C GLY A 347 -24.82 -10.44 1.00
#